data_AF-A0A6S7APM8-F1
#
_entry.id   AF-A0A6S7APM8-F1
#
_cell.length_a   1.000
_cell.length_b   1.000
_cell.length_c   1.000
_cell.angle_alpha   90.00
_cell.angle_beta   90.00
_cell.angle_gamma   90.00
#
_symmetry.space_group_name_H-M   'P 1'
#
loop_
_entity.id
_entity.type
_entity.pdbx_description
1 polymer ?
#
loop_
_entity_poly.entity_id
_entity_poly.type
_entity_poly.pdbx_seq_one_letter_code
_entity_poly.pdbx_strand_id
1 'polypeptide(L)'
;MLQAPQRTGLSGPTLIRLLTRLTDVDVPESRQPLSDHLSQWLGWTDAIALSAALNNRPPAIAPGARQFSSQEERECERVRTTLADAIASDTAATAAKRVMPGQIPAKAAAALQADDADYANFRQRYLSLQHTMETSIGNLRSRLRGMVAAKAPEMTRLAVVDAIMDRALLPRERALLGAIPKLLQGHFDRLRLAEKAALDDVAAQAEALALAQAEAEAQALADAEAEANAEVEGNAEGDAKADDEAAPQADAQADASPAVAAVADAAAASADAKPAGTPPQATLTAPTPGAWLETFRKDMRSVLLAELDVRLQPVEGLLAALRAS
;
A
#
# COMPACT_ATOMS: atom_id res chain seq x y z
N MET A 1 37.92 15.74 -14.94
CA MET A 1 36.60 15.56 -15.56
C MET A 1 35.88 14.46 -14.80
N LEU A 2 34.92 14.81 -13.94
CA LEU A 2 34.05 13.86 -13.26
C LEU A 2 32.65 14.51 -13.25
N GLN A 3 31.89 14.32 -14.33
CA GLN A 3 30.46 14.64 -14.31
C GLN A 3 29.79 13.55 -13.48
N ALA A 4 29.27 13.95 -12.32
CA ALA A 4 28.45 13.12 -11.47
C ALA A 4 27.18 12.66 -12.21
N PRO A 5 26.67 11.43 -11.94
CA PRO A 5 25.47 10.93 -12.58
C PRO A 5 24.28 11.76 -12.10
N GLN A 6 23.75 12.60 -12.99
CA GLN A 6 22.54 13.38 -12.73
C GLN A 6 21.37 12.41 -12.65
N ARG A 7 20.87 12.18 -11.43
CA ARG A 7 19.61 11.46 -11.19
C ARG A 7 18.45 12.34 -11.68
N THR A 8 18.12 12.28 -12.97
CA THR A 8 17.01 12.99 -13.63
C THR A 8 15.64 12.34 -13.36
N GLY A 9 15.41 11.79 -12.16
CA GLY A 9 14.12 11.19 -11.78
C GLY A 9 13.12 12.16 -11.17
N LEU A 10 13.54 13.41 -10.87
CA LEU A 10 12.81 14.32 -10.00
C LEU A 10 11.96 15.37 -10.76
N SER A 11 12.25 15.64 -12.04
CA SER A 11 11.61 16.71 -12.82
C SER A 11 10.58 16.23 -13.86
N GLY A 12 10.13 14.98 -13.75
CA GLY A 12 9.11 14.41 -14.63
C GLY A 12 7.67 14.59 -14.14
N PRO A 13 6.66 14.38 -15.01
CA PRO A 13 5.26 14.24 -14.63
C PRO A 13 5.09 13.31 -13.42
N THR A 14 4.17 13.65 -12.51
CA THR A 14 3.94 12.89 -11.26
C THR A 14 3.75 11.39 -11.51
N LEU A 15 3.04 11.02 -12.58
CA LEU A 15 2.84 9.63 -12.98
C LEU A 15 4.15 8.91 -13.24
N ILE A 16 5.06 9.51 -14.03
CA ILE A 16 6.36 8.91 -14.36
C ILE A 16 7.19 8.75 -13.08
N ARG A 17 7.27 9.80 -12.25
CA ARG A 17 8.00 9.75 -10.98
C ARG A 17 7.48 8.65 -10.05
N LEU A 18 6.15 8.48 -9.97
CA LEU A 18 5.54 7.41 -9.19
C LEU A 18 5.86 6.03 -9.78
N LEU A 19 5.71 5.84 -11.09
CA LEU A 19 6.01 4.56 -11.73
C LEU A 19 7.48 4.17 -11.60
N THR A 20 8.41 5.10 -11.81
CA THR A 20 9.86 4.87 -11.59
C THR A 20 10.13 4.45 -10.16
N ARG A 21 9.57 5.18 -9.17
CA ARG A 21 9.71 4.83 -7.75
C ARG A 21 9.14 3.45 -7.41
N LEU A 22 8.02 3.08 -8.01
CA LEU A 22 7.30 1.83 -7.69
C LEU A 22 7.80 0.63 -8.47
N THR A 23 8.62 0.82 -9.50
CA THR A 23 9.10 -0.27 -10.36
C THR A 23 10.61 -0.46 -10.30
N ASP A 24 11.35 0.46 -9.66
CA ASP A 24 12.82 0.54 -9.69
C ASP A 24 13.42 0.49 -11.10
N VAL A 25 12.63 0.89 -12.10
CA VAL A 25 13.09 1.00 -13.48
C VAL A 25 13.60 2.43 -13.71
N ASP A 26 14.92 2.58 -13.82
CA ASP A 26 15.54 3.81 -14.28
C ASP A 26 15.24 3.99 -15.79
N VAL A 27 14.30 4.88 -16.10
CA VAL A 27 13.96 5.23 -17.49
C VAL A 27 14.73 6.49 -17.88
N PRO A 28 15.68 6.42 -18.84
CA PRO A 28 16.31 7.61 -19.36
C PRO A 28 15.28 8.49 -20.08
N GLU A 29 15.35 9.81 -19.88
CA GLU A 29 14.50 10.76 -20.61
C GLU A 29 14.69 10.58 -22.13
N SER A 30 13.59 10.65 -22.88
CA SER A 30 13.65 10.54 -24.34
C SER A 30 14.39 11.75 -24.91
N ARG A 31 15.54 11.51 -25.53
CA ARG A 31 16.35 12.54 -26.20
C ARG A 31 15.89 12.85 -27.63
N GLN A 32 14.85 12.17 -28.10
CA GLN A 32 14.32 12.34 -29.45
C GLN A 32 13.42 13.58 -29.54
N PRO A 33 13.49 14.34 -30.63
CA PRO A 33 12.64 15.52 -30.81
C PRO A 33 11.17 15.09 -30.94
N LEU A 34 10.27 15.92 -30.42
CA LEU A 34 8.82 15.65 -30.41
C LEU A 34 8.26 15.37 -31.81
N SER A 35 8.77 16.08 -32.83
CA SER A 35 8.32 15.89 -34.21
C SER A 35 8.54 14.46 -34.69
N ASP A 36 9.68 13.85 -34.39
CA ASP A 36 10.01 12.49 -34.83
C ASP A 36 9.09 11.46 -34.16
N HIS A 37 8.75 11.68 -32.88
CA HIS A 37 7.76 10.87 -32.17
C HIS A 37 6.37 10.99 -32.78
N LEU A 38 5.93 12.24 -33.04
CA LEU A 38 4.62 12.47 -33.65
C LEU A 38 4.52 11.85 -35.05
N SER A 39 5.58 11.92 -35.85
CA SER A 39 5.63 11.28 -37.17
C SER A 39 5.50 9.75 -37.11
N GLN A 40 5.95 9.12 -36.03
CA GLN A 40 5.77 7.67 -35.83
C GLN A 40 4.37 7.31 -35.34
N TRP A 41 3.68 8.23 -34.65
CA TRP A 41 2.38 7.96 -34.03
C TRP A 41 1.21 8.35 -34.92
N LEU A 42 1.37 9.36 -35.77
CA LEU A 42 0.37 9.78 -36.74
C LEU A 42 0.32 8.78 -37.91
N GLY A 43 -0.78 8.05 -38.01
CA GLY A 43 -1.07 7.26 -39.21
C GLY A 43 -1.19 8.17 -40.43
N TRP A 44 -0.90 7.64 -41.62
CA TRP A 44 -0.92 8.41 -42.88
C TRP A 44 -2.25 9.16 -43.09
N THR A 45 -3.39 8.57 -42.73
CA THR A 45 -4.71 9.20 -42.82
C THR A 45 -4.86 10.39 -41.86
N ASP A 46 -4.37 10.27 -40.62
CA ASP A 46 -4.43 11.35 -39.63
C ASP A 46 -3.46 12.48 -39.99
N ALA A 47 -2.30 12.15 -40.56
CA ALA A 47 -1.34 13.13 -41.05
C ALA A 47 -1.91 13.98 -42.20
N ILE A 48 -2.63 13.36 -43.15
CA ILE A 48 -3.32 14.09 -44.23
C ILE A 48 -4.42 14.99 -43.64
N ALA A 49 -5.23 14.46 -42.73
CA ALA A 49 -6.28 15.23 -42.07
C ALA A 49 -5.71 16.43 -41.31
N LEU A 50 -4.61 16.23 -40.57
CA LEU A 50 -3.94 17.29 -39.81
C LEU A 50 -3.36 18.36 -40.74
N SER A 51 -2.68 17.95 -41.82
CA SER A 51 -2.17 18.88 -42.83
C SER A 51 -3.31 19.69 -43.47
N ALA A 52 -4.42 19.06 -43.81
CA ALA A 52 -5.59 19.74 -44.35
C ALA A 52 -6.19 20.74 -43.34
N ALA A 53 -6.28 20.38 -42.05
CA ALA A 53 -6.79 21.25 -41.01
C ALA A 53 -5.91 22.50 -40.79
N LEU A 54 -4.59 22.34 -40.87
CA LEU A 54 -3.64 23.43 -40.70
C LEU A 54 -3.58 24.37 -41.91
N ASN A 55 -3.62 23.82 -43.12
CA ASN A 55 -3.43 24.59 -44.36
C ASN A 55 -4.72 25.21 -44.92
N ASN A 56 -5.89 24.64 -44.64
CA ASN A 56 -7.15 25.15 -45.17
C ASN A 56 -7.81 26.17 -44.23
N ARG A 57 -8.71 26.99 -44.80
CA ARG A 57 -9.61 27.81 -43.99
C ARG A 57 -10.67 26.90 -43.35
N PRO A 58 -10.91 27.05 -42.03
CA PRO A 58 -11.90 26.23 -41.35
C PRO A 58 -13.32 26.55 -41.86
N PRO A 59 -14.22 25.55 -41.92
CA PRO A 59 -15.60 25.78 -42.32
C PRO A 59 -16.28 26.73 -41.33
N ALA A 60 -17.07 27.67 -41.85
CA ALA A 60 -17.84 28.59 -41.01
C ALA A 60 -18.90 27.82 -40.23
N ILE A 61 -18.82 27.83 -38.90
CA ILE A 61 -19.82 27.22 -38.03
C ILE A 61 -20.93 28.25 -37.79
N ALA A 62 -22.18 27.86 -38.06
CA ALA A 62 -23.33 28.74 -37.85
C ALA A 62 -23.44 29.17 -36.38
N PRO A 63 -23.70 30.46 -36.09
CA PRO A 63 -23.87 30.95 -34.74
C PRO A 63 -25.13 30.32 -34.13
N GLY A 64 -24.96 29.57 -33.04
CA GLY A 64 -26.05 28.82 -32.39
C GLY A 64 -25.59 27.78 -31.37
N ALA A 65 -24.28 27.52 -31.26
CA ALA A 65 -23.75 26.67 -30.21
C ALA A 65 -23.86 27.33 -28.83
N ARG A 66 -24.01 26.49 -27.78
CA ARG A 66 -24.00 26.93 -26.38
C ARG A 66 -22.80 27.81 -26.11
N GLN A 67 -23.06 28.99 -25.55
CA GLN A 67 -22.01 29.91 -25.13
C GLN A 67 -21.25 29.32 -23.94
N PHE A 68 -19.92 29.45 -23.97
CA PHE A 68 -19.08 29.10 -22.84
C PHE A 68 -19.44 29.94 -21.61
N SER A 69 -19.58 29.29 -20.47
CA SER A 69 -19.92 29.90 -19.19
C SER A 69 -19.15 29.25 -18.04
N SER A 70 -19.29 29.80 -16.83
CA SER A 70 -18.75 29.15 -15.61
C SER A 70 -19.34 27.75 -15.34
N GLN A 71 -20.43 27.36 -16.03
CA GLN A 71 -21.01 26.03 -15.89
C GLN A 71 -20.07 24.94 -16.42
N GLU A 72 -19.38 25.18 -17.53
CA GLU A 72 -18.44 24.24 -18.14
C GLU A 72 -17.27 23.92 -17.21
N GLU A 73 -16.78 24.92 -16.49
CA GLU A 73 -15.71 24.77 -15.51
C GLU A 73 -16.17 23.95 -14.30
N ARG A 74 -17.38 24.21 -13.80
CA ARG A 74 -17.99 23.40 -12.74
C ARG A 74 -18.21 21.96 -13.17
N GLU A 75 -18.57 21.73 -14.42
CA GLU A 75 -18.69 20.37 -14.96
C GLU A 75 -17.34 19.66 -15.04
N CYS A 76 -16.27 20.36 -15.40
CA CYS A 76 -14.91 19.81 -15.36
C CYS A 76 -14.51 19.42 -13.93
N GLU A 77 -14.71 20.34 -12.97
CA GLU A 77 -14.43 20.06 -11.56
C GLU A 77 -15.28 18.90 -11.04
N ARG A 78 -16.57 18.85 -11.39
CA ARG A 78 -17.48 17.75 -11.03
C ARG A 78 -17.02 16.41 -11.59
N VAL A 79 -16.55 16.37 -12.85
CA VAL A 79 -16.01 15.14 -13.44
C VAL A 79 -14.74 14.71 -12.69
N ARG A 80 -13.84 15.65 -12.39
CA ARG A 80 -12.62 15.39 -11.62
C ARG A 80 -12.95 14.84 -10.23
N THR A 81 -13.84 15.47 -9.48
CA THR A 81 -14.24 15.00 -8.14
C THR A 81 -14.93 13.64 -8.21
N THR A 82 -15.85 13.43 -9.15
CA THR A 82 -16.56 12.15 -9.31
C THR A 82 -15.59 11.00 -9.59
N LEU A 83 -14.58 11.21 -10.44
CA LEU A 83 -13.56 10.20 -10.75
C LEU A 83 -12.62 9.98 -9.56
N ALA A 84 -12.21 11.03 -8.86
CA ALA A 84 -11.39 10.92 -7.66
C ALA A 84 -12.13 10.15 -6.54
N ASP A 85 -13.43 10.42 -6.37
CA ASP A 85 -14.31 9.73 -5.43
C ASP A 85 -14.47 8.26 -5.83
N ALA A 86 -14.65 7.94 -7.11
CA ALA A 86 -14.72 6.56 -7.59
C ALA A 86 -13.42 5.78 -7.30
N ILE A 87 -12.25 6.42 -7.49
CA ILE A 87 -10.94 5.85 -7.13
C ILE A 87 -10.86 5.62 -5.61
N ALA A 88 -11.32 6.58 -4.81
CA ALA A 88 -11.30 6.49 -3.35
C ALA A 88 -12.28 5.42 -2.82
N SER A 89 -13.49 5.34 -3.36
CA SER A 89 -14.51 4.37 -2.96
C SER A 89 -14.11 2.95 -3.33
N ASP A 90 -13.49 2.73 -4.49
CA ASP A 90 -13.03 1.40 -4.89
C ASP A 90 -11.89 0.90 -3.99
N THR A 91 -10.96 1.79 -3.65
CA THR A 91 -9.89 1.46 -2.70
C THR A 91 -10.43 1.25 -1.28
N ALA A 92 -11.41 2.05 -0.84
CA ALA A 92 -12.10 1.85 0.43
C ALA A 92 -12.94 0.57 0.45
N ALA A 93 -13.61 0.18 -0.63
CA ALA A 93 -14.39 -1.05 -0.72
C ALA A 93 -13.49 -2.29 -0.60
N THR A 94 -12.29 -2.27 -1.18
CA THR A 94 -11.29 -3.33 -0.92
C THR A 94 -10.84 -3.32 0.54
N ALA A 95 -10.72 -2.15 1.19
CA ALA A 95 -10.33 -2.03 2.60
C ALA A 95 -11.42 -2.51 3.56
N ALA A 96 -12.67 -2.10 3.34
CA ALA A 96 -13.82 -2.47 4.14
C ALA A 96 -14.10 -3.98 4.12
N LYS A 97 -13.79 -4.67 3.01
CA LYS A 97 -13.81 -6.14 2.93
C LYS A 97 -12.96 -6.83 4.02
N ARG A 98 -11.97 -6.12 4.59
CA ARG A 98 -11.13 -6.58 5.71
C ARG A 98 -11.67 -6.26 7.11
N VAL A 99 -12.57 -5.28 7.26
CA VAL A 99 -12.91 -4.66 8.56
C VAL A 99 -14.38 -4.89 8.95
N MET A 100 -14.99 -6.02 8.58
CA MET A 100 -16.36 -6.31 9.01
C MET A 100 -16.48 -6.18 10.55
N PRO A 101 -17.45 -5.42 11.10
CA PRO A 101 -17.45 -5.09 12.53
C PRO A 101 -17.81 -6.31 13.38
N GLY A 102 -16.85 -6.76 14.17
CA GLY A 102 -16.93 -7.93 15.04
C GLY A 102 -15.61 -8.68 14.96
N GLN A 103 -14.87 -8.75 16.07
CA GLN A 103 -13.50 -9.28 16.17
C GLN A 103 -13.26 -10.49 15.27
N ILE A 104 -12.68 -10.25 14.09
CA ILE A 104 -12.29 -11.33 13.18
C ILE A 104 -11.00 -11.92 13.76
N PRO A 105 -10.95 -13.23 14.05
CA PRO A 105 -9.74 -13.86 14.55
C PRO A 105 -8.60 -13.71 13.53
N ALA A 106 -7.36 -13.53 14.00
CA ALA A 106 -6.18 -13.25 13.16
C ALA A 106 -6.00 -14.24 11.99
N LYS A 107 -6.37 -15.51 12.20
CA LYS A 107 -6.34 -16.56 11.16
C LYS A 107 -7.38 -16.36 10.04
N ALA A 108 -8.56 -15.84 10.37
CA ALA A 108 -9.59 -15.50 9.38
C ALA A 108 -9.24 -14.21 8.63
N ALA A 109 -8.61 -13.23 9.31
CA ALA A 109 -8.04 -12.06 8.65
C ALA A 109 -6.93 -12.45 7.66
N ALA A 110 -6.07 -13.42 8.01
CA ALA A 110 -5.04 -13.95 7.12
C ALA A 110 -5.62 -14.72 5.92
N ALA A 111 -6.70 -15.49 6.10
CA ALA A 111 -7.39 -16.18 5.01
C ALA A 111 -8.07 -15.20 4.03
N LEU A 112 -8.74 -14.17 4.54
CA LEU A 112 -9.30 -13.07 3.72
C LEU A 112 -8.21 -12.30 2.97
N GLN A 113 -7.04 -12.11 3.58
CA GLN A 113 -5.88 -11.50 2.93
C GLN A 113 -5.30 -12.38 1.83
N ALA A 114 -5.36 -13.71 1.94
CA ALA A 114 -4.90 -14.63 0.90
C ALA A 114 -5.81 -14.61 -0.34
N ASP A 115 -7.14 -14.55 -0.16
CA ASP A 115 -8.10 -14.40 -1.27
C ASP A 115 -7.99 -13.02 -1.96
N ASP A 116 -7.77 -11.94 -1.19
CA ASP A 116 -7.50 -10.59 -1.74
C ASP A 116 -6.07 -10.45 -2.29
N ALA A 117 -5.15 -11.39 -1.99
CA ALA A 117 -3.79 -11.38 -2.53
C ALA A 117 -3.74 -11.82 -4.01
N ASP A 118 -4.89 -12.19 -4.60
CA ASP A 118 -4.98 -12.41 -6.03
C ASP A 118 -5.03 -11.07 -6.77
N TYR A 119 -3.90 -10.74 -7.40
CA TYR A 119 -3.69 -9.52 -8.19
C TYR A 119 -4.76 -9.30 -9.28
N ALA A 120 -5.42 -10.37 -9.74
CA ALA A 120 -6.46 -10.32 -10.76
C ALA A 120 -7.60 -9.33 -10.41
N ASN A 121 -8.02 -9.27 -9.15
CA ASN A 121 -9.07 -8.37 -8.69
C ASN A 121 -8.65 -6.89 -8.80
N PHE A 122 -7.42 -6.57 -8.39
CA PHE A 122 -6.88 -5.21 -8.51
C PHE A 122 -6.72 -4.81 -9.98
N ARG A 123 -6.23 -5.73 -10.81
CA ARG A 123 -6.08 -5.52 -12.26
C ARG A 123 -7.43 -5.21 -12.92
N GLN A 124 -8.48 -5.99 -12.63
CA GLN A 124 -9.80 -5.77 -13.20
C GLN A 124 -10.37 -4.39 -12.80
N ARG A 125 -10.26 -4.01 -11.52
CA ARG A 125 -10.70 -2.70 -11.03
C ARG A 125 -9.95 -1.56 -11.69
N TYR A 126 -8.63 -1.69 -11.82
CA TYR A 126 -7.80 -0.70 -12.50
C TYR A 126 -8.27 -0.48 -13.95
N LEU A 127 -8.46 -1.55 -14.71
CA LEU A 127 -8.93 -1.47 -16.10
C LEU A 127 -10.34 -0.85 -16.19
N SER A 128 -11.23 -1.17 -15.25
CA SER A 128 -12.56 -0.55 -15.17
C SER A 128 -12.45 0.96 -14.97
N LEU A 129 -11.64 1.42 -14.00
CA LEU A 129 -11.41 2.83 -13.75
C LEU A 129 -10.79 3.54 -14.95
N GLN A 130 -9.82 2.93 -15.64
CA GLN A 130 -9.25 3.48 -16.87
C GLN A 130 -10.31 3.69 -17.96
N HIS A 131 -11.25 2.76 -18.11
CA HIS A 131 -12.33 2.89 -19.09
C HIS A 131 -13.35 3.98 -18.68
N THR A 132 -13.67 4.08 -17.39
CA THR A 132 -14.53 5.14 -16.86
C THR A 132 -13.91 6.53 -17.06
N MET A 133 -12.61 6.69 -16.78
CA MET A 133 -11.87 7.92 -17.04
C MET A 133 -11.89 8.28 -18.53
N GLU A 134 -11.53 7.33 -19.41
CA GLU A 134 -11.50 7.53 -20.86
C GLU A 134 -12.85 8.04 -21.39
N THR A 135 -13.94 7.39 -20.98
CA THR A 135 -15.29 7.72 -21.46
C THR A 135 -15.76 9.07 -20.94
N SER A 136 -15.62 9.34 -19.64
CA SER A 136 -16.07 10.58 -19.02
C SER A 136 -15.29 11.80 -19.51
N ILE A 137 -13.96 11.68 -19.60
CA ILE A 137 -13.07 12.74 -20.10
C ILE A 137 -13.30 12.96 -21.60
N GLY A 138 -13.43 11.89 -22.40
CA GLY A 138 -13.71 11.99 -23.84
C GLY A 138 -15.02 12.73 -24.13
N ASN A 139 -16.07 12.45 -23.35
CA ASN A 139 -17.35 13.16 -23.46
C ASN A 139 -17.23 14.65 -23.12
N LEU A 140 -16.50 14.97 -22.05
CA LEU A 140 -16.24 16.36 -21.64
C LEU A 140 -15.44 17.10 -22.71
N ARG A 141 -14.34 16.51 -23.21
CA ARG A 141 -13.49 17.08 -24.26
C ARG A 141 -14.27 17.32 -25.54
N SER A 142 -15.08 16.36 -25.98
CA SER A 142 -15.93 16.50 -27.17
C SER A 142 -16.92 17.67 -27.06
N ARG A 143 -17.57 17.83 -25.90
CA ARG A 143 -18.46 18.96 -25.63
C ARG A 143 -17.71 20.30 -25.65
N LEU A 144 -16.57 20.40 -24.95
CA LEU A 144 -15.74 21.61 -24.92
C LEU A 144 -15.25 21.99 -26.31
N ARG A 145 -14.82 21.00 -27.11
CA ARG A 145 -14.39 21.18 -28.49
C ARG A 145 -15.48 21.78 -29.37
N GLY A 146 -16.73 21.35 -29.20
CA GLY A 146 -17.88 21.96 -29.90
C GLY A 146 -18.08 23.44 -29.56
N MET A 147 -17.87 23.83 -28.30
CA MET A 147 -17.95 25.24 -27.87
C MET A 147 -16.77 26.06 -28.40
N VAL A 148 -15.56 25.51 -28.36
CA VAL A 148 -14.35 26.13 -28.94
C VAL A 148 -14.59 26.40 -30.42
N ALA A 149 -15.10 25.41 -31.15
CA ALA A 149 -15.28 25.53 -32.58
C ALA A 149 -16.24 26.67 -32.98
N ALA A 150 -17.23 26.99 -32.15
CA ALA A 150 -18.24 28.00 -32.42
C ALA A 150 -17.84 29.44 -32.08
N LYS A 151 -16.67 29.66 -31.47
CA LYS A 151 -16.21 31.00 -31.02
C LYS A 151 -15.72 31.88 -32.16
N ALA A 152 -14.78 31.36 -32.95
CA ALA A 152 -14.11 32.08 -34.02
C ALA A 152 -13.51 31.09 -35.03
N PRO A 153 -13.23 31.50 -36.28
CA PRO A 153 -12.62 30.62 -37.28
C PRO A 153 -11.29 30.00 -36.81
N GLU A 154 -10.40 30.76 -36.18
CA GLU A 154 -9.14 30.22 -35.64
C GLU A 154 -9.37 29.19 -34.52
N MET A 155 -10.43 29.37 -33.73
CA MET A 155 -10.84 28.40 -32.72
C MET A 155 -11.47 27.15 -33.34
N THR A 156 -12.16 27.26 -34.48
CA THR A 156 -12.57 26.10 -35.27
C THR A 156 -11.37 25.28 -35.72
N ARG A 157 -10.28 25.92 -36.17
CA ARG A 157 -9.03 25.21 -36.51
C ARG A 157 -8.46 24.48 -35.29
N LEU A 158 -8.38 25.15 -34.13
CA LEU A 158 -7.93 24.51 -32.89
C LEU A 158 -8.77 23.28 -32.53
N ALA A 159 -10.10 23.39 -32.61
CA ALA A 159 -11.01 22.28 -32.33
C ALA A 159 -10.81 21.10 -33.29
N VAL A 160 -10.58 21.36 -34.58
CA VAL A 160 -10.31 20.31 -35.57
C VAL A 160 -8.96 19.64 -35.31
N VAL A 161 -7.92 20.41 -35.03
CA VAL A 161 -6.59 19.87 -34.65
C VAL A 161 -6.71 19.01 -33.39
N ASP A 162 -7.42 19.49 -32.37
CA ASP A 162 -7.67 18.75 -31.13
C ASP A 162 -8.36 17.41 -31.40
N ALA A 163 -9.40 17.37 -32.26
CA ALA A 163 -10.08 16.13 -32.62
C ALA A 163 -9.18 15.11 -33.34
N ILE A 164 -8.34 15.59 -34.26
CA ILE A 164 -7.42 14.71 -35.01
C ILE A 164 -6.35 14.16 -34.07
N MET A 165 -5.79 15.01 -33.21
CA MET A 165 -4.78 14.59 -32.23
C MET A 165 -5.36 13.62 -31.19
N ASP A 166 -6.57 13.88 -30.69
CA ASP A 166 -7.30 12.98 -29.79
C ASP A 166 -7.47 11.59 -30.44
N ARG A 167 -7.99 11.55 -31.68
CA ARG A 167 -8.18 10.29 -32.42
C ARG A 167 -6.87 9.54 -32.67
N ALA A 168 -5.82 10.26 -33.09
CA ALA A 168 -4.55 9.65 -33.46
C ALA A 168 -3.79 9.11 -32.24
N LEU A 169 -3.85 9.82 -31.10
CA LEU A 169 -3.08 9.46 -29.91
C LEU A 169 -3.81 8.48 -28.97
N LEU A 170 -5.14 8.44 -29.00
CA LEU A 170 -5.94 7.61 -28.08
C LEU A 170 -5.55 6.12 -28.08
N PRO A 171 -5.33 5.44 -29.23
CA PRO A 171 -4.92 4.03 -29.21
C PRO A 171 -3.59 3.81 -28.50
N ARG A 172 -2.66 4.75 -28.67
CA ARG A 172 -1.34 4.70 -28.06
C ARG A 172 -1.39 5.01 -26.57
N GLU A 173 -2.15 6.03 -26.18
CA GLU A 173 -2.43 6.32 -24.79
C GLU A 173 -2.99 5.08 -24.08
N ARG A 174 -4.01 4.45 -24.66
CA ARG A 174 -4.61 3.23 -24.12
C ARG A 174 -3.62 2.08 -24.00
N ALA A 175 -2.75 1.89 -25.00
CA ALA A 175 -1.73 0.85 -24.98
C ALA A 175 -0.67 1.10 -23.88
N LEU A 176 -0.19 2.35 -23.75
CA LEU A 176 0.82 2.72 -22.76
C LEU A 176 0.26 2.65 -21.34
N LEU A 177 -0.92 3.24 -21.11
CA LEU A 177 -1.56 3.23 -19.80
C LEU A 177 -2.06 1.81 -19.44
N GLY A 178 -2.42 1.00 -20.44
CA GLY A 178 -2.75 -0.41 -20.25
C GLY A 178 -1.59 -1.30 -19.81
N ALA A 179 -0.34 -0.81 -19.90
CA ALA A 179 0.84 -1.49 -19.36
C ALA A 179 1.02 -1.23 -17.85
N ILE A 180 0.42 -0.18 -17.29
CA ILE A 180 0.57 0.19 -15.86
C ILE A 180 0.11 -0.95 -14.92
N PRO A 181 -1.04 -1.61 -15.14
CA PRO A 181 -1.41 -2.78 -14.34
C PRO A 181 -0.36 -3.89 -14.38
N LYS A 182 0.41 -4.05 -15.45
CA LYS A 182 1.47 -5.06 -15.46
C LYS A 182 2.66 -4.65 -14.59
N LEU A 183 3.01 -3.37 -14.60
CA LEU A 183 4.05 -2.81 -13.74
C LEU A 183 3.68 -2.89 -12.26
N LEU A 184 2.43 -2.56 -11.92
CA LEU A 184 1.91 -2.65 -10.56
C LEU A 184 1.88 -4.10 -10.05
N GLN A 185 1.77 -5.10 -10.93
CA GLN A 185 1.90 -6.51 -10.54
C GLN A 185 3.29 -6.81 -10.00
N GLY A 186 4.34 -6.32 -10.67
CA GLY A 186 5.72 -6.48 -10.17
C GLY A 186 5.91 -5.82 -8.80
N HIS A 187 5.34 -4.63 -8.58
CA HIS A 187 5.34 -3.97 -7.27
C HIS A 187 4.60 -4.77 -6.21
N PHE A 188 3.42 -5.29 -6.55
CA PHE A 188 2.60 -6.14 -5.69
C PHE A 188 3.37 -7.36 -5.21
N ASP A 189 4.00 -8.10 -6.13
CA ASP A 189 4.76 -9.30 -5.82
C ASP A 189 5.97 -8.98 -4.92
N ARG A 190 6.65 -7.85 -5.17
CA ARG A 190 7.78 -7.40 -4.34
C ARG A 190 7.36 -7.07 -2.91
N LEU A 191 6.27 -6.34 -2.74
CA LEU A 191 5.73 -6.03 -1.41
C LEU A 191 5.33 -7.30 -0.64
N ARG A 192 4.69 -8.25 -1.32
CA ARG A 192 4.30 -9.54 -0.75
C ARG A 192 5.52 -10.36 -0.31
N LEU A 193 6.56 -10.43 -1.14
CA LEU A 193 7.80 -11.14 -0.83
C LEU A 193 8.55 -10.48 0.33
N ALA A 194 8.57 -9.14 0.38
CA ALA A 194 9.23 -8.40 1.46
C ALA A 194 8.56 -8.63 2.82
N GLU A 195 7.22 -8.64 2.89
CA GLU A 195 6.53 -8.97 4.15
C GLU A 195 6.78 -10.42 4.57
N LYS A 196 6.73 -11.36 3.61
CA LYS A 196 7.03 -12.77 3.91
C LYS A 196 8.44 -12.92 4.51
N ALA A 197 9.45 -12.31 3.89
CA ALA A 197 10.82 -12.34 4.39
C ALA A 197 10.93 -11.73 5.81
N ALA A 198 10.26 -10.59 6.06
CA ALA A 198 10.26 -9.97 7.38
C ALA A 198 9.59 -10.85 8.46
N LEU A 199 8.52 -11.57 8.11
CA LEU A 199 7.87 -12.52 9.03
C LEU A 199 8.76 -13.74 9.30
N ASP A 200 9.43 -14.26 8.26
CA ASP A 200 10.37 -15.38 8.38
C ASP A 200 11.58 -14.98 9.25
N ASP A 201 12.11 -13.76 9.10
CA ASP A 201 13.19 -13.21 9.93
C ASP A 201 12.79 -13.06 11.40
N VAL A 202 11.57 -12.57 11.67
CA VAL A 202 11.05 -12.45 13.04
C VAL A 202 10.83 -13.82 13.68
N ALA A 203 10.35 -14.81 12.91
CA ALA A 203 10.22 -16.18 13.38
C ALA A 203 11.58 -16.80 13.73
N ALA A 204 12.58 -16.64 12.86
CA ALA A 204 13.94 -17.12 13.11
C ALA A 204 14.58 -16.46 14.34
N GLN A 205 14.36 -15.15 14.53
CA GLN A 205 14.81 -14.43 15.73
C GLN A 205 14.11 -14.93 17.00
N ALA A 206 12.81 -15.21 16.94
CA ALA A 206 12.06 -15.74 18.08
C ALA A 206 12.54 -17.16 18.45
N GLU A 207 12.79 -18.02 17.47
CA GLU A 207 13.36 -19.36 17.68
C GLU A 207 14.77 -19.29 18.28
N ALA A 208 15.63 -18.40 17.77
CA ALA A 208 16.98 -18.20 18.31
C ALA A 208 16.95 -17.65 19.75
N LEU A 209 16.04 -16.73 20.07
CA LEU A 209 15.84 -16.23 21.42
C LEU A 209 15.32 -17.32 22.36
N ALA A 210 14.40 -18.17 21.91
CA ALA A 210 13.89 -19.29 22.70
C ALA A 210 14.97 -20.33 22.99
N LEU A 211 15.83 -20.66 22.02
CA LEU A 211 16.99 -21.53 22.22
C LEU A 211 17.98 -20.93 23.23
N ALA A 212 18.31 -19.64 23.10
CA ALA A 212 19.19 -18.94 24.03
C ALA A 212 18.61 -18.87 25.46
N GLN A 213 17.28 -18.71 25.59
CA GLN A 213 16.60 -18.76 26.88
C GLN A 213 16.66 -20.16 27.50
N ALA A 214 16.39 -21.21 26.71
CA ALA A 214 16.48 -22.59 27.18
C ALA A 214 17.90 -22.99 27.60
N GLU A 215 18.93 -22.54 26.87
CA GLU A 215 20.34 -22.74 27.25
C GLU A 215 20.70 -22.01 28.54
N ALA A 216 20.22 -20.77 28.71
CA ALA A 216 20.44 -20.01 29.95
C ALA A 216 19.73 -20.62 31.16
N GLU A 217 18.50 -21.12 30.99
CA GLU A 217 17.77 -21.85 32.04
C GLU A 217 18.47 -23.17 32.41
N ALA A 218 18.98 -23.91 31.43
CA ALA A 218 19.75 -25.14 31.67
C ALA A 218 21.06 -24.87 32.40
N GLN A 219 21.78 -23.79 32.04
CA GLN A 219 23.00 -23.39 32.73
C GLN A 219 22.73 -22.96 34.17
N ALA A 220 21.66 -22.20 34.42
CA ALA A 220 21.27 -21.77 35.76
C ALA A 220 20.90 -22.97 36.67
N LEU A 221 20.25 -23.99 36.11
CA LEU A 221 19.97 -25.24 36.82
C LEU A 221 21.28 -25.99 37.16
N ALA A 222 22.22 -26.07 36.22
CA ALA A 222 23.51 -26.73 36.44
C ALA A 222 24.37 -26.00 37.50
N ASP A 223 24.39 -24.67 37.47
CA ASP A 223 25.11 -23.86 38.46
C ASP A 223 24.50 -24.01 39.87
N ALA A 224 23.16 -24.08 39.97
CA ALA A 224 22.47 -24.33 41.24
C ALA A 224 22.73 -25.74 41.82
N GLU A 225 22.79 -26.77 40.96
CA GLU A 225 23.17 -28.13 41.37
C GLU A 225 24.63 -28.21 41.85
N ALA A 226 25.54 -27.45 41.23
CA ALA A 226 26.95 -27.37 41.64
C ALA A 226 27.11 -26.68 43.01
N GLU A 227 26.36 -25.59 43.26
CA GLU A 227 26.34 -24.92 44.57
C GLU A 227 25.76 -25.83 45.66
N ALA A 228 24.67 -26.55 45.38
CA ALA A 228 24.08 -27.50 46.33
C ALA A 228 25.03 -28.65 46.70
N ASN A 229 25.79 -29.19 45.74
CA ASN A 229 26.79 -30.23 46.02
C ASN A 229 28.00 -29.70 46.79
N ALA A 230 28.42 -28.44 46.58
CA ALA A 230 29.50 -27.82 47.33
C ALA A 230 29.14 -27.59 48.82
N GLU A 231 27.86 -27.29 49.12
CA GLU A 231 27.36 -27.19 50.50
C GLU A 231 27.29 -28.55 51.22
N VAL A 232 27.09 -29.65 50.49
CA VAL A 232 27.07 -31.02 51.05
C VAL A 232 28.47 -31.52 51.42
N GLU A 233 29.51 -31.21 50.63
CA GLU A 233 30.90 -31.57 50.97
C GLU A 233 31.47 -30.76 52.13
N GLY A 234 31.01 -29.51 52.35
CA GLY A 234 31.41 -28.68 53.49
C GLY A 234 30.87 -29.16 54.85
N ASN A 235 29.87 -30.05 54.86
CA ASN A 235 29.21 -30.54 56.07
C ASN A 235 29.59 -31.99 56.45
N ALA A 236 30.47 -32.65 55.66
CA ALA A 236 30.92 -34.02 55.90
C ALA A 236 32.15 -34.13 56.84
N GLU A 237 32.67 -33.00 57.32
CA GLU A 237 33.80 -32.93 58.26
C GLU A 237 33.31 -32.49 59.65
N GLY A 238 32.31 -33.19 60.19
CA GLY A 238 31.74 -32.92 61.50
C GLY A 238 31.02 -34.13 62.09
N ASP A 239 31.64 -34.70 63.11
CA ASP A 239 31.11 -35.64 64.12
C ASP A 239 31.07 -37.15 63.81
N ALA A 240 32.03 -37.82 64.44
CA ALA A 240 31.92 -39.20 64.86
C ALA A 240 31.33 -39.29 66.29
N LYS A 241 30.36 -40.21 66.46
CA LYS A 241 30.31 -41.27 67.49
C LYS A 241 29.03 -41.35 68.36
N ALA A 242 28.34 -42.50 68.21
CA ALA A 242 27.66 -43.36 69.21
C ALA A 242 26.48 -42.79 70.03
N ASP A 243 25.46 -43.55 70.45
CA ASP A 243 25.04 -44.95 70.31
C ASP A 243 23.57 -45.07 70.83
N ASP A 244 22.92 -46.16 70.45
CA ASP A 244 21.94 -46.99 71.18
C ASP A 244 20.42 -46.71 71.25
N GLU A 245 19.71 -47.61 70.54
CA GLU A 245 18.57 -48.47 70.95
C GLU A 245 17.46 -47.97 71.91
N ALA A 246 16.22 -47.96 71.43
CA ALA A 246 15.25 -49.07 71.65
C ALA A 246 13.82 -48.65 71.28
N ALA A 247 13.18 -49.46 70.43
CA ALA A 247 11.73 -49.49 70.16
C ALA A 247 11.08 -50.58 71.06
N PRO A 248 9.77 -50.97 70.97
CA PRO A 248 8.74 -50.54 70.01
C PRO A 248 7.27 -50.50 70.51
N GLN A 249 6.36 -50.21 69.55
CA GLN A 249 4.93 -50.62 69.43
C GLN A 249 3.91 -50.03 70.42
N ALA A 250 2.62 -49.90 70.11
CA ALA A 250 1.77 -49.78 68.92
C ALA A 250 0.35 -49.64 69.51
N ASP A 251 -0.51 -48.79 68.97
CA ASP A 251 -1.91 -49.15 68.70
C ASP A 251 -2.69 -47.98 68.08
N ALA A 252 -3.48 -48.34 67.09
CA ALA A 252 -4.41 -47.51 66.36
C ALA A 252 -5.73 -47.36 67.12
N GLN A 253 -6.43 -46.24 66.95
CA GLN A 253 -7.87 -46.24 66.71
C GLN A 253 -8.33 -44.87 66.18
N ALA A 254 -9.13 -44.90 65.12
CA ALA A 254 -9.83 -43.78 64.53
C ALA A 254 -11.06 -43.36 65.36
N ASP A 255 -11.47 -42.09 65.29
CA ASP A 255 -12.83 -41.69 64.87
C ASP A 255 -12.98 -40.16 64.68
N ALA A 256 -13.99 -39.80 63.88
CA ALA A 256 -14.78 -38.56 63.84
C ALA A 256 -14.31 -37.35 62.99
N SER A 257 -14.96 -37.24 61.83
CA SER A 257 -15.36 -36.00 61.12
C SER A 257 -16.53 -35.30 61.86
N PRO A 258 -17.13 -34.16 61.40
CA PRO A 258 -16.74 -33.16 60.39
C PRO A 258 -17.08 -31.67 60.77
N ALA A 259 -16.77 -30.74 59.84
CA ALA A 259 -17.48 -29.49 59.50
C ALA A 259 -17.56 -28.34 60.53
N VAL A 260 -17.17 -27.10 60.13
CA VAL A 260 -18.03 -25.98 59.66
C VAL A 260 -17.29 -24.63 59.69
N ALA A 261 -17.68 -23.75 58.75
CA ALA A 261 -17.65 -22.27 58.79
C ALA A 261 -16.27 -21.57 58.78
N ALA A 262 -15.96 -20.72 57.79
CA ALA A 262 -16.25 -19.27 57.76
C ALA A 262 -15.82 -18.59 59.07
N VAL A 263 -14.95 -17.56 59.09
CA VAL A 263 -15.22 -16.21 58.60
C VAL A 263 -13.92 -15.41 58.35
N ALA A 264 -14.01 -14.58 57.32
CA ALA A 264 -13.35 -13.31 57.00
C ALA A 264 -12.37 -12.59 57.98
N ASP A 265 -11.39 -11.96 57.33
CA ASP A 265 -11.06 -10.51 57.38
C ASP A 265 -9.83 -10.03 58.16
N ALA A 266 -9.24 -8.99 57.56
CA ALA A 266 -8.32 -7.98 58.06
C ALA A 266 -6.81 -8.28 58.05
N ALA A 267 -6.20 -7.94 56.91
CA ALA A 267 -5.19 -6.89 56.76
C ALA A 267 -4.11 -6.72 57.85
N ALA A 268 -2.84 -6.80 57.46
CA ALA A 268 -1.99 -5.62 57.21
C ALA A 268 -0.51 -5.98 57.06
N ALA A 269 0.16 -5.18 56.22
CA ALA A 269 1.56 -4.76 56.30
C ALA A 269 2.68 -5.72 55.82
N SER A 270 3.05 -5.49 54.55
CA SER A 270 4.37 -5.02 54.11
C SER A 270 5.64 -5.81 54.48
N ALA A 271 6.19 -6.48 53.48
CA ALA A 271 7.64 -6.57 53.21
C ALA A 271 7.79 -6.79 51.69
N ASP A 272 7.92 -5.73 50.90
CA ASP A 272 9.22 -5.25 50.39
C ASP A 272 10.16 -6.39 49.97
N ALA A 273 9.86 -7.00 48.83
CA ALA A 273 10.80 -7.81 48.06
C ALA A 273 10.78 -7.29 46.63
N LYS A 274 11.66 -6.32 46.37
CA LYS A 274 12.06 -5.88 45.03
C LYS A 274 12.59 -7.10 44.26
N PRO A 275 11.94 -7.57 43.18
CA PRO A 275 12.60 -8.50 42.30
C PRO A 275 13.63 -7.70 41.50
N ALA A 276 14.87 -8.20 41.55
CA ALA A 276 15.99 -7.73 40.76
C ALA A 276 15.64 -7.67 39.28
N GLY A 277 16.29 -6.74 38.58
CA GLY A 277 15.95 -6.31 37.23
C GLY A 277 15.75 -7.47 36.26
N THR A 278 14.53 -7.56 35.75
CA THR A 278 14.27 -8.18 34.45
C THR A 278 15.14 -7.45 33.42
N PRO A 279 16.03 -8.14 32.67
CA PRO A 279 16.75 -7.50 31.59
C PRO A 279 15.74 -6.93 30.58
N PRO A 280 16.05 -5.83 29.89
CA PRO A 280 15.13 -5.23 28.93
C PRO A 280 14.84 -6.26 27.85
N GLN A 281 13.66 -6.88 27.91
CA GLN A 281 13.13 -7.67 26.80
C GLN A 281 13.03 -6.71 25.63
N ALA A 282 13.93 -6.87 24.66
CA ALA A 282 13.86 -6.17 23.40
C ALA A 282 12.50 -6.51 22.79
N THR A 283 11.54 -5.59 22.92
CA THR A 283 10.26 -5.69 22.23
C THR A 283 10.57 -5.56 20.75
N LEU A 284 10.82 -6.70 20.10
CA LEU A 284 10.77 -6.84 18.66
C LEU A 284 9.34 -6.47 18.24
N THR A 285 9.13 -5.24 17.80
CA THR A 285 7.87 -4.83 17.18
C THR A 285 7.69 -5.67 15.92
N ALA A 286 6.92 -6.77 16.04
CA ALA A 286 6.60 -7.61 14.91
C ALA A 286 5.82 -6.80 13.86
N PRO A 287 6.12 -6.96 12.56
CA PRO A 287 5.40 -6.27 11.52
C PRO A 287 3.92 -6.66 11.58
N THR A 288 3.03 -5.67 11.56
CA THR A 288 1.57 -5.90 11.53
C THR A 288 1.21 -6.69 10.26
N PRO A 289 0.71 -7.94 10.36
CA PRO A 289 0.41 -8.75 9.19
C PRO A 289 -0.62 -8.08 8.28
N GLY A 290 -0.28 -7.88 7.00
CA GLY A 290 -1.14 -7.27 5.99
C GLY A 290 -0.94 -5.78 5.76
N ALA A 291 0.08 -5.17 6.38
CA ALA A 291 0.43 -3.75 6.19
C ALA A 291 0.94 -3.46 4.75
N TRP A 292 1.57 -4.44 4.10
CA TRP A 292 2.02 -4.31 2.71
C TRP A 292 0.85 -4.09 1.74
N LEU A 293 -0.31 -4.71 1.98
CA LEU A 293 -1.47 -4.62 1.11
C LEU A 293 -2.13 -3.24 1.19
N GLU A 294 -2.09 -2.60 2.37
CA GLU A 294 -2.49 -1.19 2.52
C GLU A 294 -1.56 -0.25 1.76
N THR A 295 -0.26 -0.50 1.87
CA THR A 295 0.77 0.24 1.12
C THR A 295 0.52 0.13 -0.38
N PHE A 296 0.32 -1.10 -0.88
CA PHE A 296 0.00 -1.35 -2.28
C PHE A 296 -1.26 -0.59 -2.74
N ARG A 297 -2.34 -0.63 -1.96
CA ARG A 297 -3.58 0.08 -2.30
C ARG A 297 -3.38 1.60 -2.36
N LYS A 298 -2.60 2.15 -1.43
CA LYS A 298 -2.26 3.58 -1.41
C LYS A 298 -1.41 3.97 -2.62
N ASP A 299 -0.45 3.13 -3.00
CA ASP A 299 0.39 3.34 -4.18
C ASP A 299 -0.45 3.28 -5.47
N MET A 300 -1.27 2.24 -5.64
CA MET A 300 -2.19 2.11 -6.77
C MET A 300 -3.13 3.33 -6.88
N ARG A 301 -3.68 3.80 -5.74
CA ARG A 301 -4.49 5.01 -5.69
C ARG A 301 -3.74 6.24 -6.19
N SER A 302 -2.50 6.39 -5.76
CA SER A 302 -1.65 7.53 -6.14
C SER A 302 -1.34 7.52 -7.63
N VAL A 303 -1.11 6.34 -8.21
CA VAL A 303 -0.89 6.16 -9.66
C VAL A 303 -2.17 6.50 -10.44
N LEU A 304 -3.34 6.01 -10.03
CA LEU A 304 -4.62 6.31 -10.68
C LEU A 304 -4.95 7.81 -10.66
N LEU A 305 -4.68 8.50 -9.55
CA LEU A 305 -4.87 9.96 -9.46
C LEU A 305 -3.92 10.71 -10.39
N ALA A 306 -2.65 10.29 -10.46
CA ALA A 306 -1.69 10.88 -11.38
C ALA A 306 -2.03 10.60 -12.85
N GLU A 307 -2.60 9.43 -13.17
CA GLU A 307 -3.14 9.12 -14.50
C GLU A 307 -4.33 10.02 -14.85
N LEU A 308 -5.26 10.21 -13.90
CA LEU A 308 -6.40 11.12 -14.05
C LEU A 308 -5.93 12.56 -14.37
N ASP A 309 -4.93 13.07 -13.64
CA ASP A 309 -4.37 14.39 -13.88
C ASP A 309 -3.82 14.55 -15.31
N VAL A 310 -3.06 13.56 -15.80
CA VAL A 310 -2.50 13.58 -17.16
C VAL A 310 -3.62 13.60 -18.20
N ARG A 311 -4.67 12.79 -18.01
CA ARG A 311 -5.79 12.70 -18.95
C ARG A 311 -6.66 13.96 -18.99
N LEU A 312 -6.67 14.76 -17.91
CA LEU A 312 -7.42 16.02 -17.85
C LEU A 312 -6.69 17.21 -18.51
N GLN A 313 -5.37 17.13 -18.75
CA GLN A 313 -4.61 18.25 -19.34
C GLN A 313 -5.19 18.80 -20.66
N PRO A 314 -5.67 17.96 -21.62
CA PRO A 314 -6.29 18.48 -22.84
C PRO A 314 -7.59 19.23 -22.58
N VAL A 315 -8.39 18.79 -21.59
CA VAL A 315 -9.62 19.46 -21.17
C VAL A 315 -9.29 20.84 -20.58
N GLU A 316 -8.28 20.91 -19.72
CA GLU A 316 -7.79 22.17 -19.15
C GLU A 316 -7.31 23.14 -20.25
N GLY A 317 -6.62 22.63 -21.28
CA GLY A 317 -6.21 23.39 -22.45
C GLY A 317 -7.38 23.98 -23.24
N LEU A 318 -8.44 23.20 -23.48
CA LEU A 318 -9.65 23.70 -24.15
C LEU A 318 -10.39 24.75 -23.31
N LEU A 319 -10.48 24.56 -21.99
CA LEU A 319 -11.04 25.55 -21.08
C LEU A 319 -10.21 26.85 -21.09
N ALA A 320 -8.88 26.74 -21.06
CA ALA A 320 -8.00 27.90 -21.15
C ALA A 320 -8.19 28.66 -22.47
N ALA A 321 -8.33 27.95 -23.59
CA ALA A 321 -8.60 28.56 -24.88
C ALA A 321 -9.96 29.29 -24.90
N LEU A 322 -11.00 28.70 -24.30
CA LEU A 322 -12.32 29.33 -24.16
C LEU A 322 -12.34 30.58 -23.28
N ARG A 323 -11.46 30.65 -22.27
CA ARG A 323 -11.28 31.85 -21.42
C ARG A 323 -10.57 32.98 -22.17
N ALA A 324 -9.65 32.62 -23.06
CA ALA A 324 -8.84 33.57 -23.81
C ALA A 324 -9.55 34.11 -25.07
N SER A 325 -10.67 33.51 -25.48
CA SER A 325 -11.44 33.84 -26.68
C SER A 325 -12.70 34.68 -26.41
#